data_AF-A0A1M6BAP4-F1
#
_entry.id   AF-A0A1M6BAP4-F1
#
_cell.length_a   1.000
_cell.length_b   1.000
_cell.length_c   1.000
_cell.angle_alpha   90.00
_cell.angle_beta   90.00
_cell.angle_gamma   90.00
#
_symmetry.space_group_name_H-M   'P 1'
#
loop_
_entity.id
_entity.type
_entity.pdbx_description
1 polymer ?
#
loop_
_entity_poly.entity_id
_entity_poly.type
_entity_poly.pdbx_seq_one_letter_code
_entity_poly.pdbx_strand_id
1 'polypeptide(L)'
;MNTAINLYRNLIENHSYDPWAKRAYVRLAEIYLYMGEYEEAEKYLLSEKDKADSNFIYDLYNSWGKYDKGIELLEDLIQSNNSNFDIDYYDNLAQLYIQSQKYEEAIKTYKKALARIEDFEKRYEGEECSTIEKERLNRKIAKAEELRKGEVITGECRGRVIVDGIGVEGVRVYIKDKFIYEEEFIGGSIGLPFTLTDKEGYYLIDNLLPWEYDIGIGINPERIFGKAYLGSKDNLSILKQAGVLVNNFEFNTAIEILSPDDKIEVVEDRMDISWRQIGGAASYGLVIGLINENGYISSVYMKDIDGKADTDSNKVTIYREQLGPHFMGFLSFYDDDTPTPETLLGFYGGAKVLYGIEAYDEDGNLIGSSMPVIKSEKYPRYFVLISQELEGDKLIKKKISRSKGLVFRLS
;
A
#
# COMPACT_ATOMS: atom_id res chain seq x y z
N MET A 1 -0.87 -19.53 10.06
CA MET A 1 -1.06 -18.98 11.43
C MET A 1 -0.82 -20.00 12.54
N ASN A 2 -1.54 -21.14 12.60
CA ASN A 2 -1.41 -22.11 13.71
C ASN A 2 0.02 -22.59 14.00
N THR A 3 0.82 -22.85 12.95
CA THR A 3 2.23 -23.21 13.12
C THR A 3 3.04 -22.11 13.81
N ALA A 4 2.85 -20.84 13.42
CA ALA A 4 3.53 -19.71 14.01
C ALA A 4 3.15 -19.52 15.48
N ILE A 5 1.85 -19.62 15.80
CA ILE A 5 1.33 -19.55 17.18
C ILE A 5 2.00 -20.63 18.05
N ASN A 6 2.02 -21.87 17.57
CA ASN A 6 2.62 -22.99 18.30
C ASN A 6 4.12 -22.79 18.53
N LEU A 7 4.86 -22.30 17.52
CA LEU A 7 6.29 -22.01 17.64
C LEU A 7 6.56 -20.90 18.67
N TYR A 8 5.79 -19.81 18.65
CA TYR A 8 5.96 -18.71 19.60
C TYR A 8 5.56 -19.11 21.03
N ARG A 9 4.47 -19.87 21.20
CA ARG A 9 4.11 -20.43 22.52
C ARG A 9 5.19 -21.36 23.04
N ASN A 10 5.71 -22.25 22.19
CA ASN A 10 6.80 -23.14 22.57
C ASN A 10 8.06 -22.38 22.99
N LEU A 11 8.40 -21.29 22.30
CA LEU A 11 9.53 -20.43 22.65
C LEU A 11 9.35 -19.78 24.02
N ILE A 12 8.14 -19.31 24.33
CA ILE A 12 7.81 -18.73 25.64
C ILE A 12 7.86 -19.78 26.76
N GLU A 13 7.26 -20.95 26.52
CA GLU A 13 7.09 -21.98 27.55
C GLU A 13 8.39 -22.74 27.84
N ASN A 14 9.16 -23.08 26.82
CA ASN A 14 10.31 -24.00 26.94
C ASN A 14 11.66 -23.31 26.79
N HIS A 15 11.68 -22.07 26.30
CA HIS A 15 12.90 -21.31 26.02
C HIS A 15 12.80 -19.88 26.56
N SER A 16 12.17 -19.67 27.71
CA SER A 16 11.95 -18.34 28.33
C SER A 16 13.24 -17.55 28.62
N TYR A 17 14.39 -18.23 28.71
CA TYR A 17 15.71 -17.62 28.85
C TYR A 17 16.23 -17.01 27.53
N ASP A 18 15.65 -17.38 26.38
CA ASP A 18 16.04 -16.89 25.08
C ASP A 18 15.60 -15.42 24.92
N PRO A 19 16.49 -14.49 24.50
CA PRO A 19 16.12 -13.11 24.21
C PRO A 19 14.94 -12.96 23.23
N TRP A 20 14.72 -13.94 22.36
CA TRP A 20 13.63 -13.99 21.41
C TRP A 20 12.27 -14.38 22.03
N ALA A 21 12.23 -15.01 23.20
CA ALA A 21 10.99 -15.30 23.91
C ALA A 21 10.18 -14.02 24.18
N LYS A 22 10.86 -12.89 24.40
CA LYS A 22 10.23 -11.57 24.54
C LYS A 22 9.56 -11.10 23.26
N ARG A 23 10.22 -11.30 22.10
CA ARG A 23 9.62 -11.00 20.80
C ARG A 23 8.45 -11.92 20.48
N ALA A 24 8.44 -13.15 21.00
CA ALA A 24 7.32 -14.07 20.83
C ALA A 24 6.02 -13.57 21.49
N TYR A 25 6.08 -12.89 22.64
CA TYR A 25 4.90 -12.26 23.24
C TYR A 25 4.29 -11.21 22.30
N VAL A 26 5.10 -10.27 21.80
CA VAL A 26 4.67 -9.25 20.84
C VAL A 26 4.10 -9.89 19.57
N ARG A 27 4.79 -10.89 19.00
CA ARG A 27 4.32 -11.58 17.79
C ARG A 27 3.02 -12.34 18.01
N LEU A 28 2.82 -12.96 19.17
CA LEU A 28 1.54 -13.59 19.50
C LEU A 28 0.44 -12.55 19.63
N ALA A 29 0.69 -11.43 20.32
CA ALA A 29 -0.26 -10.35 20.46
C ALA A 29 -0.70 -9.81 19.08
N GLU A 30 0.25 -9.56 18.18
CA GLU A 30 -0.01 -9.19 16.78
C GLU A 30 -0.84 -10.23 16.04
N ILE A 31 -0.48 -11.51 16.12
CA ILE A 31 -1.24 -12.57 15.46
C ILE A 31 -2.68 -12.62 15.95
N TYR A 32 -2.91 -12.55 17.27
CA TYR A 32 -4.27 -12.56 17.82
C TYR A 32 -5.06 -11.32 17.45
N LEU A 33 -4.41 -10.15 17.42
CA LEU A 33 -5.02 -8.93 16.91
C LEU A 33 -5.46 -9.08 15.45
N TYR A 34 -4.62 -9.66 14.58
CA TYR A 34 -4.99 -9.96 13.19
C TYR A 34 -6.09 -11.03 13.05
N MET A 35 -6.29 -11.86 14.07
CA MET A 35 -7.38 -12.83 14.13
C MET A 35 -8.67 -12.25 14.72
N GLY A 36 -8.67 -11.02 15.24
CA GLY A 36 -9.80 -10.43 15.95
C GLY A 36 -9.99 -10.97 17.38
N GLU A 37 -9.03 -11.72 17.91
CA GLU A 37 -9.05 -12.34 19.23
C GLU A 37 -8.44 -11.36 20.26
N TYR A 38 -9.15 -10.26 20.52
CA TYR A 38 -8.60 -9.11 21.25
C TYR A 38 -8.19 -9.43 22.69
N GLU A 39 -8.91 -10.32 23.38
CA GLU A 39 -8.60 -10.73 24.75
C GLU A 39 -7.26 -11.49 24.83
N GLU A 40 -6.99 -12.40 23.87
CA GLU A 40 -5.70 -13.06 23.82
C GLU A 40 -4.60 -12.08 23.40
N ALA A 41 -4.88 -11.15 22.48
CA ALA A 41 -3.94 -10.10 22.12
C ALA A 41 -3.55 -9.22 23.33
N GLU A 42 -4.52 -8.78 24.13
CA GLU A 42 -4.33 -8.01 25.36
C GLU A 42 -3.48 -8.80 26.37
N LYS A 43 -3.77 -10.08 26.57
CA LYS A 43 -3.01 -10.95 27.48
C LYS A 43 -1.52 -11.02 27.12
N TYR A 44 -1.19 -11.22 25.84
CA TYR A 44 0.21 -11.29 25.39
C TYR A 44 0.89 -9.91 25.35
N LEU A 45 0.12 -8.83 25.19
CA LEU A 45 0.64 -7.46 25.32
C LEU A 45 1.03 -7.15 26.77
N LEU A 46 0.13 -7.43 27.71
CA LEU A 46 0.30 -7.06 29.12
C LEU A 46 1.34 -7.91 29.84
N SER A 47 1.66 -9.11 29.35
CA SER A 47 2.74 -9.94 29.91
C SER A 47 4.13 -9.30 29.84
N GLU A 48 4.32 -8.30 28.97
CA GLU A 48 5.54 -7.49 28.88
C GLU A 48 5.17 -5.98 28.91
N LYS A 49 4.27 -5.57 29.83
CA LYS A 49 3.71 -4.20 29.90
C LYS A 49 4.79 -3.10 29.82
N ASP A 50 5.95 -3.31 30.44
CA ASP A 50 7.06 -2.33 30.45
C ASP A 50 7.72 -2.09 29.06
N LYS A 51 7.31 -2.84 28.03
CA LYS A 51 7.85 -2.77 26.66
C LYS A 51 6.77 -2.78 25.58
N ALA A 52 5.52 -2.58 25.98
CA ALA A 52 4.42 -2.46 25.04
C ALA A 52 4.67 -1.24 24.13
N ASP A 53 4.79 -1.49 22.82
CA ASP A 53 4.87 -0.44 21.81
C ASP A 53 3.56 0.36 21.80
N SER A 54 3.65 1.69 21.84
CA SER A 54 2.49 2.57 21.78
C SER A 54 1.60 2.32 20.56
N ASN A 55 2.22 1.97 19.43
CA ASN A 55 1.52 1.66 18.19
C ASN A 55 0.66 0.41 18.35
N PHE A 56 1.19 -0.60 19.04
CA PHE A 56 0.44 -1.82 19.29
C PHE A 56 -0.70 -1.60 20.29
N ILE A 57 -0.48 -0.80 21.34
CA ILE A 57 -1.54 -0.40 22.27
C ILE A 57 -2.67 0.30 21.50
N TYR A 58 -2.33 1.30 20.68
CA TYR A 58 -3.30 2.00 19.83
C TYR A 58 -4.06 1.03 18.93
N ASP A 59 -3.35 0.22 18.14
CA ASP A 59 -3.93 -0.71 17.19
C ASP A 59 -4.93 -1.67 17.87
N LEU A 60 -4.55 -2.25 19.01
CA LEU A 60 -5.39 -3.19 19.74
C LEU A 60 -6.66 -2.54 20.27
N TYR A 61 -6.54 -1.45 21.03
CA TYR A 61 -7.69 -0.84 21.71
C TYR A 61 -8.57 -0.03 20.77
N ASN A 62 -8.01 0.50 19.69
CA ASN A 62 -8.78 1.09 18.60
C ASN A 62 -9.62 0.02 17.89
N SER A 63 -8.99 -1.11 17.49
CA SER A 63 -9.71 -2.21 16.83
C SER A 63 -10.80 -2.83 17.69
N TRP A 64 -10.54 -2.93 19.00
CA TRP A 64 -11.48 -3.50 19.95
C TRP A 64 -12.59 -2.52 20.36
N GLY A 65 -12.46 -1.22 20.06
CA GLY A 65 -13.36 -0.17 20.54
C GLY A 65 -13.28 0.06 22.05
N LYS A 66 -12.16 -0.34 22.68
CA LYS A 66 -11.91 -0.22 24.12
C LYS A 66 -11.00 0.97 24.41
N TYR A 67 -11.40 2.14 23.93
CA TYR A 67 -10.59 3.36 23.94
C TYR A 67 -10.09 3.74 25.33
N ASP A 68 -10.94 3.69 26.36
CA ASP A 68 -10.56 4.08 27.73
C ASP A 68 -9.39 3.25 28.29
N LYS A 69 -9.35 1.93 28.00
CA LYS A 69 -8.23 1.06 28.40
C LYS A 69 -6.93 1.43 27.67
N GLY A 70 -7.03 1.69 26.37
CA GLY A 70 -5.87 2.11 25.58
C GLY A 70 -5.31 3.46 26.03
N ILE A 71 -6.21 4.40 26.37
CA ILE A 71 -5.86 5.70 26.95
C ILE A 71 -5.10 5.52 28.26
N GLU A 72 -5.64 4.73 29.21
CA GLU A 72 -5.00 4.46 30.50
C GLU A 72 -3.57 3.90 30.32
N LEU A 73 -3.41 2.92 29.43
CA LEU A 73 -2.11 2.30 29.18
C LEU A 73 -1.10 3.24 28.50
N LEU A 74 -1.54 4.10 27.58
CA LEU A 74 -0.65 5.09 26.95
C LEU A 74 -0.28 6.21 27.92
N GLU A 75 -1.18 6.63 28.81
CA GLU A 75 -0.87 7.59 29.87
C GLU A 75 0.17 7.03 30.85
N ASP A 76 -0.02 5.77 31.30
CA ASP A 76 0.97 5.02 32.08
C ASP A 76 2.32 4.95 31.36
N LEU A 77 2.32 4.65 30.05
CA LEU A 77 3.52 4.52 29.24
C LEU A 77 4.28 5.86 29.13
N ILE A 78 3.57 6.97 28.92
CA ILE A 78 4.16 8.32 28.86
C ILE A 78 4.73 8.71 30.23
N GLN A 79 4.01 8.40 31.31
CA GLN A 79 4.46 8.74 32.67
C GLN A 79 5.71 7.96 33.07
N SER A 80 5.75 6.66 32.78
CA SER A 80 6.89 5.78 33.07
C SER A 80 8.12 6.08 32.22
N ASN A 81 7.94 6.51 30.98
CA ASN A 81 9.02 6.87 30.05
C ASN A 81 9.28 8.38 29.95
N ASN A 82 8.94 9.18 30.97
CA ASN A 82 9.04 10.64 30.87
C ASN A 82 10.48 11.15 30.58
N SER A 83 11.52 10.35 30.80
CA SER A 83 12.90 10.71 30.40
C SER A 83 13.18 10.50 28.91
N ASN A 84 12.45 9.61 28.22
CA ASN A 84 12.63 9.30 26.81
C ASN A 84 11.44 9.83 26.00
N PHE A 85 11.64 10.93 25.29
CA PHE A 85 10.59 11.52 24.46
C PHE A 85 10.43 10.71 23.18
N ASP A 86 9.21 10.22 22.95
CA ASP A 86 8.78 9.58 21.71
C ASP A 86 7.47 10.24 21.27
N ILE A 87 7.44 10.74 20.03
CA ILE A 87 6.29 11.45 19.47
C ILE A 87 5.10 10.52 19.27
N ASP A 88 5.35 9.24 18.95
CA ASP A 88 4.32 8.25 18.66
C ASP A 88 3.43 8.01 19.89
N TYR A 89 4.00 8.15 21.10
CA TYR A 89 3.25 7.94 22.34
C TYR A 89 2.12 8.98 22.47
N TYR A 90 2.45 10.24 22.15
CA TYR A 90 1.48 11.33 22.20
C TYR A 90 0.51 11.28 21.03
N ASP A 91 1.00 10.90 19.84
CA ASP A 91 0.12 10.77 18.67
C ASP A 91 -0.94 9.69 18.87
N ASN A 92 -0.51 8.50 19.27
CA ASN A 92 -1.40 7.37 19.54
C ASN A 92 -2.42 7.69 20.66
N LEU A 93 -1.99 8.39 21.71
CA LEU A 93 -2.89 8.81 22.79
C LEU A 93 -3.92 9.83 22.29
N ALA A 94 -3.49 10.84 21.55
CA ALA A 94 -4.38 11.86 20.99
C ALA A 94 -5.36 11.26 19.96
N GLN A 95 -4.93 10.27 19.18
CA GLN A 95 -5.81 9.55 18.27
C GLN A 95 -6.88 8.75 19.02
N LEU A 96 -6.54 8.02 20.10
CA LEU A 96 -7.58 7.37 20.93
C LEU A 96 -8.54 8.38 21.56
N TYR A 97 -8.06 9.57 21.93
CA TYR A 97 -8.93 10.66 22.37
C TYR A 97 -9.88 11.11 21.25
N ILE A 98 -9.42 11.27 20.02
CA ILE A 98 -10.28 11.59 18.85
C ILE A 98 -11.33 10.50 18.62
N GLN A 99 -10.92 9.23 18.62
CA GLN A 99 -11.82 8.08 18.41
C GLN A 99 -12.89 7.97 19.51
N SER A 100 -12.56 8.37 20.74
CA SER A 100 -13.49 8.46 21.86
C SER A 100 -14.23 9.80 21.97
N GLN A 101 -14.14 10.67 20.94
CA GLN A 101 -14.78 12.00 20.87
C GLN A 101 -14.35 12.99 21.97
N LYS A 102 -13.19 12.75 22.59
CA LYS A 102 -12.57 13.58 23.63
C LYS A 102 -11.60 14.59 22.98
N TYR A 103 -12.14 15.50 22.18
CA TYR A 103 -11.33 16.37 21.31
C TYR A 103 -10.45 17.36 22.08
N GLU A 104 -10.90 17.85 23.24
CA GLU A 104 -10.12 18.78 24.05
C GLU A 104 -8.84 18.13 24.59
N GLU A 105 -8.97 16.89 25.06
CA GLU A 105 -7.86 16.06 25.54
C GLU A 105 -6.88 15.73 24.41
N ALA A 106 -7.38 15.44 23.21
CA ALA A 106 -6.54 15.25 22.03
C ALA A 106 -5.71 16.51 21.70
N ILE A 107 -6.37 17.68 21.64
CA ILE A 107 -5.71 18.98 21.39
C ILE A 107 -4.64 19.25 22.45
N LYS A 108 -4.97 19.02 23.73
CA LYS A 108 -4.02 19.19 24.84
C LYS A 108 -2.82 18.26 24.71
N THR A 109 -3.04 17.02 24.27
CA THR A 109 -1.99 16.00 24.10
C THR A 109 -1.05 16.37 22.95
N TYR A 110 -1.57 16.81 21.81
CA TYR A 110 -0.75 17.31 20.71
C TYR A 110 0.06 18.56 21.08
N LYS A 111 -0.54 19.50 21.82
CA LYS A 111 0.18 20.69 22.32
C LYS A 111 1.30 20.32 23.29
N LYS A 112 1.11 19.29 24.13
CA LYS A 112 2.19 18.75 24.97
C LYS A 112 3.31 18.14 24.13
N ALA A 113 2.99 17.40 23.07
CA ALA A 113 4.00 16.84 22.16
C ALA A 113 4.85 17.94 21.52
N LEU A 114 4.20 19.00 20.99
CA LEU A 114 4.88 20.17 20.44
C LEU A 114 5.82 20.84 21.46
N ALA A 115 5.36 21.07 22.69
CA ALA A 115 6.19 21.65 23.74
C ALA A 115 7.41 20.77 24.07
N ARG A 116 7.27 19.44 24.04
CA ARG A 116 8.38 18.51 24.28
C ARG A 116 9.39 18.51 23.14
N ILE A 117 8.94 18.68 21.89
CA ILE A 117 9.82 18.89 20.73
C ILE A 117 10.63 20.17 20.93
N GLU A 118 9.97 21.29 21.25
CA GLU A 118 10.65 22.58 21.46
C GLU A 118 11.67 22.52 22.61
N ASP A 119 11.35 21.82 23.70
CA ASP A 119 12.27 21.62 24.82
C ASP A 119 13.45 20.72 24.47
N PHE A 120 13.25 19.72 23.60
CA PHE A 120 14.32 18.89 23.07
C PHE A 120 15.26 19.71 22.18
N GLU A 121 14.72 20.47 21.22
CA GLU A 121 15.49 21.36 20.32
C GLU A 121 16.34 22.38 21.10
N LYS A 122 15.78 22.98 22.16
CA LYS A 122 16.52 23.91 23.03
C LYS A 122 17.67 23.24 23.78
N ARG A 123 17.53 21.97 24.14
CA ARG A 123 18.54 21.22 24.92
C ARG A 123 19.70 20.74 24.04
N TYR A 124 19.42 20.44 22.78
CA TYR A 124 20.37 19.92 21.81
C TYR A 124 20.56 20.94 20.68
N GLU A 125 21.11 22.12 21.01
CA GLU A 125 21.39 23.19 20.04
C GLU A 125 22.08 22.62 18.78
N GLY A 126 21.39 22.73 17.62
CA GLY A 126 21.87 22.22 16.33
C GLY A 126 21.16 20.96 15.82
N GLU A 127 20.34 20.29 16.65
CA GLU A 127 19.41 19.26 16.19
C GLU A 127 18.03 19.88 15.94
N GLU A 128 17.71 20.14 14.67
CA GLU A 128 16.38 20.56 14.26
C GLU A 128 15.47 19.32 14.23
N CYS A 129 14.46 19.27 15.11
CA CYS A 129 13.42 18.27 14.97
C CYS A 129 12.67 18.58 13.67
N SER A 130 12.34 17.55 12.89
CA SER A 130 11.80 17.71 11.54
C SER A 130 10.65 18.72 11.52
N THR A 131 10.84 19.85 10.83
CA THR A 131 9.81 20.88 10.61
C THR A 131 8.49 20.26 10.13
N ILE A 132 8.58 19.18 9.37
CA ILE A 132 7.47 18.36 8.90
C ILE A 132 6.63 17.79 10.07
N GLU A 133 7.25 17.32 11.15
CA GLU A 133 6.51 16.75 12.30
C GLU A 133 5.77 17.82 13.10
N LYS A 134 6.38 18.99 13.29
CA LYS A 134 5.70 20.14 13.90
C LYS A 134 4.51 20.60 13.06
N GLU A 135 4.67 20.66 11.74
CA GLU A 135 3.57 20.98 10.82
C GLU A 135 2.47 19.93 10.87
N ARG A 136 2.80 18.63 10.84
CA ARG A 136 1.84 17.52 10.97
C ARG A 136 1.04 17.63 12.27
N LEU A 137 1.69 17.87 13.41
CA LEU A 137 1.02 18.07 14.70
C LEU A 137 0.09 19.28 14.69
N ASN A 138 0.50 20.40 14.11
CA ASN A 138 -0.35 21.58 13.96
C ASN A 138 -1.59 21.30 13.11
N ARG A 139 -1.46 20.56 12.02
CA ARG A 139 -2.60 20.14 11.19
C ARG A 139 -3.53 19.18 11.92
N LYS A 140 -2.99 18.25 12.72
CA LYS A 140 -3.78 17.38 13.61
C LYS A 140 -4.53 18.17 14.68
N ILE A 141 -3.93 19.20 15.26
CA ILE A 141 -4.62 20.13 16.20
C ILE A 141 -5.76 20.85 15.49
N ALA A 142 -5.52 21.40 14.29
CA ALA A 142 -6.57 22.07 13.52
C ALA A 142 -7.75 21.15 13.21
N LYS A 143 -7.47 19.89 12.82
CA LYS A 143 -8.50 18.85 12.64
C LYS A 143 -9.31 18.62 13.91
N ALA A 144 -8.65 18.42 15.06
CA ALA A 144 -9.33 18.17 16.32
C ALA A 144 -10.17 19.39 16.77
N GLU A 145 -9.72 20.60 16.50
CA GLU A 145 -10.46 21.85 16.75
C GLU A 145 -11.75 21.94 15.90
N GLU A 146 -11.68 21.59 14.61
CA GLU A 146 -12.85 21.57 13.73
C GLU A 146 -13.88 20.53 14.19
N LEU A 147 -13.42 19.33 14.56
CA LEU A 147 -14.29 18.29 15.14
C LEU A 147 -14.92 18.75 16.46
N ARG A 148 -14.15 19.42 17.33
CA ARG A 148 -14.63 19.96 18.61
C ARG A 148 -15.74 20.99 18.44
N LYS A 149 -15.61 21.91 17.48
CA LYS A 149 -16.61 22.95 17.23
C LYS A 149 -17.95 22.37 16.77
N GLY A 150 -17.90 21.25 16.03
CA GLY A 150 -19.10 20.63 15.46
C GLY A 150 -19.82 21.49 14.42
N GLU A 151 -19.17 22.55 13.92
CA GLU A 151 -19.73 23.45 12.89
C GLU A 151 -19.76 22.79 11.51
N VAL A 152 -18.89 21.80 11.30
CA VAL A 152 -18.79 21.04 10.05
C VAL A 152 -19.56 19.75 10.18
N ILE A 153 -20.54 19.53 9.29
CA ILE A 153 -21.26 18.26 9.21
C ILE A 153 -20.32 17.22 8.60
N THR A 154 -19.91 16.25 9.43
CA THR A 154 -19.06 15.15 9.02
C THR A 154 -19.79 14.20 8.08
N GLY A 155 -19.02 13.50 7.24
CA GLY A 155 -19.50 12.44 6.36
C GLY A 155 -18.96 11.08 6.78
N GLU A 156 -19.19 10.11 5.91
CA GLU A 156 -18.72 8.73 6.10
C GLU A 156 -18.03 8.21 4.85
N CYS A 157 -17.12 7.25 5.05
CA CYS A 157 -16.57 6.42 4.00
C CYS A 157 -16.98 4.98 4.26
N ARG A 158 -17.50 4.31 3.24
CA ARG A 158 -17.90 2.91 3.33
C ARG A 158 -17.61 2.14 2.05
N GLY A 159 -17.53 0.83 2.17
CA GLY A 159 -17.35 -0.02 1.02
C GLY A 159 -17.24 -1.47 1.42
N ARG A 160 -16.74 -2.28 0.48
CA ARG A 160 -16.61 -3.71 0.65
C ARG A 160 -15.28 -4.19 0.11
N VAL A 161 -14.64 -5.14 0.81
CA VAL A 161 -13.48 -5.89 0.31
C VAL A 161 -13.97 -7.26 -0.15
N ILE A 162 -13.75 -7.55 -1.43
CA ILE A 162 -14.33 -8.70 -2.14
C ILE A 162 -13.20 -9.46 -2.84
N VAL A 163 -13.19 -10.78 -2.69
CA VAL A 163 -12.33 -11.69 -3.47
C VAL A 163 -13.22 -12.71 -4.18
N ASP A 164 -13.20 -12.74 -5.51
CA ASP A 164 -14.06 -13.59 -6.36
C ASP A 164 -15.54 -13.55 -5.98
N GLY A 165 -16.07 -12.35 -5.73
CA GLY A 165 -17.46 -12.14 -5.28
C GLY A 165 -17.73 -12.48 -3.81
N ILE A 166 -16.75 -12.99 -3.05
CA ILE A 166 -16.89 -13.33 -1.63
C ILE A 166 -16.34 -12.22 -0.75
N GLY A 167 -17.12 -11.79 0.23
CA GLY A 167 -16.70 -10.82 1.24
C GLY A 167 -15.55 -11.34 2.12
N VAL A 168 -14.60 -10.49 2.44
CA VAL A 168 -13.41 -10.87 3.21
C VAL A 168 -13.41 -10.20 4.58
N GLU A 169 -13.56 -10.99 5.64
CA GLU A 169 -13.53 -10.53 7.05
C GLU A 169 -12.11 -10.17 7.52
N GLY A 170 -12.04 -9.17 8.41
CA GLY A 170 -10.83 -8.81 9.16
C GLY A 170 -9.76 -8.11 8.33
N VAL A 171 -10.13 -7.53 7.19
CA VAL A 171 -9.23 -6.71 6.38
C VAL A 171 -9.13 -5.33 7.02
N ARG A 172 -7.90 -4.87 7.27
CA ARG A 172 -7.68 -3.49 7.74
C ARG A 172 -7.93 -2.55 6.58
N VAL A 173 -8.76 -1.53 6.79
CA VAL A 173 -9.00 -0.46 5.83
C VAL A 173 -8.49 0.85 6.43
N TYR A 174 -7.46 1.41 5.83
CA TYR A 174 -6.78 2.62 6.28
C TYR A 174 -7.36 3.83 5.58
N ILE A 175 -7.47 4.94 6.30
CA ILE A 175 -7.77 6.25 5.71
C ILE A 175 -6.65 7.23 6.02
N LYS A 176 -6.15 7.87 4.97
CA LYS A 176 -5.09 8.86 5.03
C LYS A 176 -5.67 10.22 4.67
N ASP A 177 -5.53 11.15 5.59
CA ASP A 177 -5.99 12.52 5.42
C ASP A 177 -4.95 13.34 4.66
N LYS A 178 -5.21 13.71 3.40
CA LYS A 178 -4.21 14.42 2.58
C LYS A 178 -3.90 15.81 3.10
N PHE A 179 -4.79 16.41 3.89
CA PHE A 179 -4.49 17.65 4.58
C PHE A 179 -3.33 17.45 5.58
N ILE A 180 -3.25 16.29 6.24
CA ILE A 180 -2.21 15.99 7.24
C ILE A 180 -0.97 15.37 6.59
N TYR A 181 -1.15 14.48 5.62
CA TYR A 181 -0.09 13.66 5.03
C TYR A 181 0.07 13.97 3.54
N GLU A 182 0.90 14.96 3.22
CA GLU A 182 1.15 15.46 1.86
C GLU A 182 1.93 14.51 0.93
N GLU A 183 2.56 13.45 1.47
CA GLU A 183 3.42 12.55 0.69
C GLU A 183 2.59 11.60 -0.20
N GLU A 184 3.02 11.32 -1.43
CA GLU A 184 2.43 10.29 -2.32
C GLU A 184 2.75 8.83 -1.87
N PHE A 185 3.18 8.64 -0.62
CA PHE A 185 3.63 7.33 -0.16
C PHE A 185 2.44 6.38 0.11
N ILE A 186 2.41 5.30 -0.68
CA ILE A 186 1.58 4.09 -0.48
C ILE A 186 2.48 3.03 0.17
N GLY A 187 2.70 3.18 1.47
CA GLY A 187 3.24 2.13 2.31
C GLY A 187 2.49 2.18 3.63
N GLY A 188 2.25 1.02 4.25
CA GLY A 188 1.51 0.91 5.50
C GLY A 188 2.20 1.73 6.59
N SER A 189 1.81 2.99 6.75
CA SER A 189 2.24 3.78 7.89
C SER A 189 1.58 3.17 9.11
N ILE A 190 2.42 2.66 9.99
CA ILE A 190 2.09 2.43 11.39
C ILE A 190 1.52 3.78 11.90
N GLY A 191 0.35 3.77 12.54
CA GLY A 191 -0.31 4.97 13.09
C GLY A 191 -1.42 5.64 12.25
N LEU A 192 -1.78 5.13 11.07
CA LEU A 192 -2.98 5.63 10.36
C LEU A 192 -4.27 5.12 11.02
N PRO A 193 -5.34 5.95 11.11
CA PRO A 193 -6.66 5.46 11.45
C PRO A 193 -7.10 4.35 10.51
N PHE A 194 -7.63 3.27 11.06
CA PHE A 194 -8.17 2.16 10.30
C PHE A 194 -9.43 1.59 10.94
N THR A 195 -10.20 0.87 10.14
CA THR A 195 -11.32 0.02 10.56
C THR A 195 -11.10 -1.40 10.04
N LEU A 196 -11.92 -2.35 10.49
CA LEU A 196 -11.89 -3.74 10.05
C LEU A 196 -13.15 -4.07 9.27
N THR A 197 -13.02 -4.91 8.24
CA THR A 197 -14.19 -5.45 7.55
C THR A 197 -14.93 -6.50 8.39
N ASP A 198 -16.25 -6.51 8.28
CA ASP A 198 -17.12 -7.53 8.88
C ASP A 198 -17.08 -8.87 8.12
N LYS A 199 -17.89 -9.85 8.57
CA LYS A 199 -17.99 -11.20 7.97
C LYS A 199 -18.34 -11.20 6.49
N GLU A 200 -19.06 -10.19 6.04
CA GLU A 200 -19.49 -10.03 4.66
C GLU A 200 -18.55 -9.11 3.88
N GLY A 201 -17.44 -8.66 4.48
CA GLY A 201 -16.43 -7.82 3.87
C GLY A 201 -16.72 -6.32 3.90
N TYR A 202 -17.80 -5.87 4.57
CA TYR A 202 -18.15 -4.45 4.63
C TYR A 202 -17.33 -3.70 5.67
N TYR A 203 -17.04 -2.43 5.40
CA TYR A 203 -16.43 -1.53 6.36
C TYR A 203 -17.12 -0.17 6.36
N LEU A 204 -16.99 0.54 7.49
CA LEU A 204 -17.47 1.90 7.71
C LEU A 204 -16.42 2.69 8.48
N ILE A 205 -16.17 3.91 8.02
CA ILE A 205 -15.40 4.95 8.71
C ILE A 205 -16.31 6.17 8.79
N ASP A 206 -16.70 6.55 9.99
CA ASP A 206 -17.57 7.69 10.24
C ASP A 206 -16.78 8.92 10.72
N ASN A 207 -17.52 10.00 10.99
CA ASN A 207 -16.99 11.23 11.57
C ASN A 207 -15.83 11.85 10.76
N LEU A 208 -15.91 11.77 9.42
CA LEU A 208 -14.91 12.31 8.52
C LEU A 208 -15.20 13.78 8.17
N LEU A 209 -14.18 14.63 8.22
CA LEU A 209 -14.30 16.00 7.73
C LEU A 209 -14.40 16.00 6.19
N PRO A 210 -15.02 17.02 5.58
CA PRO A 210 -15.22 17.09 4.13
C PRO A 210 -13.93 17.49 3.40
N TRP A 211 -12.93 16.62 3.44
CA TRP A 211 -11.59 16.80 2.88
C TRP A 211 -11.27 15.72 1.84
N GLU A 212 -10.02 15.73 1.37
CA GLU A 212 -9.50 14.70 0.47
C GLU A 212 -8.77 13.62 1.25
N TYR A 213 -9.05 12.37 0.89
CA TYR A 213 -8.49 11.19 1.53
C TYR A 213 -7.81 10.28 0.52
N ASP A 214 -6.85 9.48 0.97
CA ASP A 214 -6.47 8.22 0.30
C ASP A 214 -6.98 7.05 1.15
N ILE A 215 -7.50 6.01 0.51
CA ILE A 215 -8.02 4.82 1.19
C ILE A 215 -7.25 3.60 0.70
N GLY A 216 -6.69 2.85 1.63
CA GLY A 216 -5.91 1.64 1.35
C GLY A 216 -6.39 0.47 2.19
N ILE A 217 -5.88 -0.73 1.88
CA ILE A 217 -6.15 -1.93 2.68
C ILE A 217 -4.88 -2.67 3.07
N GLY A 218 -4.93 -3.32 4.24
CA GLY A 218 -4.00 -4.33 4.70
C GLY A 218 -4.68 -5.69 4.63
N ILE A 219 -4.48 -6.40 3.51
CA ILE A 219 -5.02 -7.74 3.28
C ILE A 219 -3.88 -8.76 3.23
N ASN A 220 -4.10 -9.96 3.78
CA ASN A 220 -3.13 -11.04 3.69
C ASN A 220 -2.88 -11.39 2.20
N PRO A 221 -1.61 -11.31 1.72
CA PRO A 221 -1.25 -11.63 0.34
C PRO A 221 -1.75 -12.99 -0.16
N GLU A 222 -1.82 -14.00 0.71
CA GLU A 222 -2.31 -15.34 0.34
C GLU A 222 -3.78 -15.31 -0.12
N ARG A 223 -4.60 -14.38 0.40
CA ARG A 223 -6.01 -14.23 0.03
C ARG A 223 -6.19 -13.64 -1.36
N ILE A 224 -5.23 -12.84 -1.82
CA ILE A 224 -5.26 -12.16 -3.13
C ILE A 224 -4.23 -12.72 -4.10
N PHE A 225 -3.64 -13.87 -3.77
CA PHE A 225 -2.64 -14.51 -4.60
C PHE A 225 -3.27 -14.93 -5.95
N GLY A 226 -2.68 -14.48 -7.06
CA GLY A 226 -3.22 -14.72 -8.40
C GLY A 226 -4.50 -13.95 -8.73
N LYS A 227 -4.90 -12.98 -7.90
CA LYS A 227 -6.06 -12.10 -8.14
C LYS A 227 -5.62 -10.77 -8.74
N ALA A 228 -6.42 -10.25 -9.66
CA ALA A 228 -6.27 -8.91 -10.21
C ALA A 228 -7.21 -7.94 -9.49
N TYR A 229 -6.72 -6.73 -9.21
CA TYR A 229 -7.51 -5.67 -8.59
C TYR A 229 -8.32 -4.93 -9.64
N LEU A 230 -9.62 -4.77 -9.41
CA LEU A 230 -10.56 -4.13 -10.33
C LEU A 230 -10.96 -2.71 -9.86
N GLY A 231 -10.10 -2.04 -9.11
CA GLY A 231 -10.37 -0.68 -8.64
C GLY A 231 -10.46 0.33 -9.78
N SER A 232 -11.37 1.29 -9.65
CA SER A 232 -11.46 2.46 -10.51
C SER A 232 -10.15 3.26 -10.46
N LYS A 233 -9.55 3.51 -11.64
CA LYS A 233 -8.28 4.25 -11.78
C LYS A 233 -8.42 5.76 -11.51
N ASP A 234 -9.65 6.28 -11.36
CA ASP A 234 -9.95 7.73 -11.33
C ASP A 234 -10.53 8.25 -10.00
N ASN A 235 -10.47 7.49 -8.91
CA ASN A 235 -11.15 7.88 -7.67
C ASN A 235 -10.33 8.88 -6.83
N LEU A 236 -10.40 10.16 -7.19
CA LEU A 236 -10.17 11.23 -6.21
C LEU A 236 -11.19 11.06 -5.07
N SER A 237 -10.70 10.72 -3.89
CA SER A 237 -11.52 10.45 -2.71
C SER A 237 -11.84 11.75 -1.95
N ILE A 238 -12.56 12.65 -2.62
CA ILE A 238 -12.99 13.95 -2.08
C ILE A 238 -14.35 13.78 -1.39
N LEU A 239 -14.38 13.97 -0.07
CA LEU A 239 -15.61 13.92 0.70
C LEU A 239 -16.26 15.31 0.77
N LYS A 240 -17.57 15.37 0.48
CA LYS A 240 -18.38 16.59 0.64
C LYS A 240 -19.05 16.61 2.03
N GLN A 241 -19.52 17.78 2.47
CA GLN A 241 -20.28 17.89 3.73
C GLN A 241 -21.48 16.94 3.74
N ALA A 242 -21.66 16.22 4.85
CA ALA A 242 -22.68 15.15 4.98
C ALA A 242 -22.64 14.11 3.84
N GLY A 243 -21.51 13.97 3.16
CA GLY A 243 -21.34 13.08 2.02
C GLY A 243 -21.08 11.63 2.43
N VAL A 244 -21.22 10.74 1.44
CA VAL A 244 -20.83 9.33 1.54
C VAL A 244 -19.79 9.06 0.47
N LEU A 245 -18.58 8.73 0.89
CA LEU A 245 -17.53 8.23 0.01
C LEU A 245 -17.66 6.71 -0.09
N VAL A 246 -17.91 6.21 -1.31
CA VAL A 246 -18.03 4.76 -1.57
C VAL A 246 -16.75 4.27 -2.23
N ASN A 247 -16.03 3.37 -1.57
CA ASN A 247 -14.78 2.82 -2.10
C ASN A 247 -14.71 1.29 -1.90
N ASN A 248 -14.97 0.54 -2.97
CA ASN A 248 -14.88 -0.93 -2.93
C ASN A 248 -13.49 -1.39 -3.34
N PHE A 249 -13.03 -2.48 -2.71
CA PHE A 249 -11.82 -3.18 -3.11
C PHE A 249 -12.19 -4.56 -3.67
N GLU A 250 -12.16 -4.71 -4.98
CA GLU A 250 -12.55 -5.95 -5.65
C GLU A 250 -11.33 -6.64 -6.27
N PHE A 251 -11.15 -7.91 -5.92
CA PHE A 251 -10.08 -8.76 -6.41
C PHE A 251 -10.67 -10.00 -7.06
N ASN A 252 -10.55 -10.12 -8.37
CA ASN A 252 -11.05 -11.29 -9.09
C ASN A 252 -9.91 -12.14 -9.63
N THR A 253 -10.15 -13.44 -9.77
CA THR A 253 -9.21 -14.37 -10.39
C THR A 253 -8.74 -13.81 -11.72
N ALA A 254 -7.43 -13.70 -11.88
CA ALA A 254 -6.87 -13.07 -13.05
C ALA A 254 -7.28 -13.81 -14.33
N ILE A 255 -7.51 -13.06 -15.40
CA ILE A 255 -7.79 -13.62 -16.73
C ILE A 255 -6.66 -14.58 -17.11
N GLU A 256 -7.04 -15.79 -17.52
CA GLU A 256 -6.09 -16.79 -17.99
C GLU A 256 -5.59 -16.43 -19.38
N ILE A 257 -4.27 -16.31 -19.53
CA ILE A 257 -3.62 -16.20 -20.85
C ILE A 257 -3.40 -17.64 -21.35
N LEU A 258 -3.95 -17.95 -22.51
CA LEU A 258 -3.86 -19.28 -23.14
C LEU A 258 -2.59 -19.44 -23.98
N SER A 259 -2.12 -18.33 -24.54
CA SER A 259 -0.86 -18.24 -25.27
C SER A 259 -0.40 -16.79 -25.26
N PRO A 260 0.90 -16.53 -25.18
CA PRO A 260 1.98 -17.52 -25.06
C PRO A 260 2.25 -17.98 -23.61
N ASP A 261 2.96 -19.10 -23.43
CA ASP A 261 3.38 -19.60 -22.10
C ASP A 261 4.28 -18.58 -21.38
N ASP A 262 4.16 -18.46 -20.05
CA ASP A 262 4.65 -17.33 -19.22
C ASP A 262 6.18 -17.00 -19.22
N LYS A 263 7.00 -17.51 -20.15
CA LYS A 263 8.43 -17.18 -20.30
C LYS A 263 8.84 -17.10 -21.78
N ILE A 264 8.58 -15.97 -22.44
CA ILE A 264 8.89 -15.82 -23.87
C ILE A 264 10.05 -14.85 -24.09
N GLU A 265 11.14 -15.38 -24.64
CA GLU A 265 12.00 -14.58 -25.51
C GLU A 265 11.29 -14.48 -26.87
N VAL A 266 10.60 -13.35 -27.13
CA VAL A 266 9.94 -13.13 -28.42
C VAL A 266 11.03 -12.64 -29.39
N VAL A 267 11.59 -13.57 -30.15
CA VAL A 267 12.60 -13.26 -31.19
C VAL A 267 11.93 -12.73 -32.47
N GLU A 268 10.65 -13.06 -32.68
CA GLU A 268 9.89 -12.65 -33.85
C GLU A 268 9.41 -11.18 -33.79
N ASP A 269 9.10 -10.62 -34.96
CA ASP A 269 8.57 -9.25 -35.11
C ASP A 269 7.07 -9.10 -34.77
N ARG A 270 6.46 -10.22 -34.34
CA ARG A 270 5.05 -10.33 -34.02
C ARG A 270 4.87 -11.17 -32.75
N MET A 271 3.79 -10.88 -32.03
CA MET A 271 3.38 -11.63 -30.86
C MET A 271 1.88 -11.91 -30.91
N ASP A 272 1.53 -13.19 -30.84
CA ASP A 272 0.15 -13.64 -30.75
C ASP A 272 -0.21 -13.90 -29.29
N ILE A 273 -1.15 -13.12 -28.75
CA ILE A 273 -1.70 -13.29 -27.39
C ILE A 273 -3.11 -13.82 -27.52
N SER A 274 -3.45 -14.85 -26.76
CA SER A 274 -4.83 -15.32 -26.60
C SER A 274 -5.16 -15.54 -25.14
N TRP A 275 -6.42 -15.35 -24.76
CA TRP A 275 -6.88 -15.39 -23.37
C TRP A 275 -8.22 -16.10 -23.24
N ARG A 276 -8.60 -16.48 -22.02
CA ARG A 276 -9.94 -16.98 -21.72
C ARG A 276 -10.92 -15.81 -21.69
N GLN A 277 -12.02 -15.92 -22.45
CA GLN A 277 -13.08 -14.92 -22.41
C GLN A 277 -13.73 -14.84 -21.01
N ILE A 278 -14.08 -13.62 -20.61
CA ILE A 278 -14.86 -13.31 -19.42
C ILE A 278 -16.31 -13.00 -19.85
N GLY A 279 -17.28 -13.60 -19.16
CA GLY A 279 -18.68 -13.30 -19.38
C GLY A 279 -19.00 -11.84 -19.00
N GLY A 280 -19.77 -11.14 -19.83
CA GLY A 280 -20.10 -9.73 -19.64
C GLY A 280 -19.09 -8.74 -20.21
N ALA A 281 -17.98 -9.21 -20.81
CA ALA A 281 -17.03 -8.34 -21.48
C ALA A 281 -17.59 -7.85 -22.83
N ALA A 282 -17.76 -6.54 -22.96
CA ALA A 282 -18.10 -5.85 -24.20
C ALA A 282 -16.84 -5.45 -25.00
N SER A 283 -15.68 -5.35 -24.35
CA SER A 283 -14.40 -5.12 -25.03
C SER A 283 -13.21 -5.62 -24.21
N TYR A 284 -12.06 -5.76 -24.86
CA TYR A 284 -10.78 -6.06 -24.22
C TYR A 284 -9.74 -5.01 -24.58
N GLY A 285 -8.99 -4.55 -23.58
CA GLY A 285 -7.84 -3.67 -23.72
C GLY A 285 -6.54 -4.43 -23.52
N LEU A 286 -5.46 -3.93 -24.14
CA LEU A 286 -4.11 -4.44 -23.92
C LEU A 286 -3.36 -3.47 -23.03
N VAL A 287 -2.81 -4.00 -21.94
CA VAL A 287 -1.86 -3.30 -21.08
C VAL A 287 -0.47 -3.72 -21.50
N ILE A 288 0.41 -2.75 -21.76
CA ILE A 288 1.82 -2.97 -22.01
C ILE A 288 2.65 -2.09 -21.08
N GLY A 289 3.84 -2.53 -20.69
CA GLY A 289 4.72 -1.72 -19.85
C GLY A 289 6.18 -2.08 -19.98
N LEU A 290 7.09 -1.17 -19.62
CA LEU A 290 8.52 -1.46 -19.61
C LEU A 290 8.95 -1.87 -18.20
N ILE A 291 9.69 -2.97 -18.10
CA ILE A 291 10.28 -3.44 -16.84
C ILE A 291 11.74 -2.98 -16.79
N ASN A 292 12.08 -2.12 -15.82
CA ASN A 292 13.46 -1.70 -15.57
C ASN A 292 14.14 -2.58 -14.50
N GLU A 293 15.47 -2.54 -14.42
CA GLU A 293 16.25 -3.33 -13.46
C GLU A 293 15.89 -3.06 -11.97
N ASN A 294 15.36 -1.87 -11.67
CA ASN A 294 14.91 -1.49 -10.32
C ASN A 294 13.47 -1.96 -10.00
N GLY A 295 12.81 -2.69 -10.91
CA GLY A 295 11.43 -3.16 -10.74
C GLY A 295 10.35 -2.09 -11.02
N TYR A 296 10.74 -0.89 -11.45
CA TYR A 296 9.81 0.15 -11.89
C TYR A 296 9.12 -0.27 -13.20
N ILE A 297 7.80 -0.13 -13.22
CA ILE A 297 6.95 -0.48 -14.37
C ILE A 297 6.17 0.78 -14.76
N SER A 298 6.52 1.40 -15.88
CA SER A 298 5.61 2.33 -16.56
C SER A 298 4.69 1.52 -17.46
N SER A 299 3.37 1.65 -17.27
CA SER A 299 2.38 0.97 -18.12
C SER A 299 1.67 1.97 -19.02
N VAL A 300 1.58 1.64 -20.31
CA VAL A 300 0.77 2.32 -21.30
C VAL A 300 -0.46 1.47 -21.55
N TYR A 301 -1.62 2.11 -21.44
CA TYR A 301 -2.89 1.48 -21.68
C TYR A 301 -3.30 1.67 -23.14
N MET A 302 -3.44 0.56 -23.88
CA MET A 302 -3.99 0.56 -25.23
C MET A 302 -5.45 0.12 -25.16
N LYS A 303 -6.35 1.11 -25.11
CA LYS A 303 -7.81 0.90 -25.08
C LYS A 303 -8.33 0.31 -26.38
N ASP A 304 -7.82 0.83 -27.50
CA ASP A 304 -8.30 0.51 -28.84
C ASP A 304 -7.20 -0.19 -29.61
N ILE A 305 -7.19 -1.52 -29.56
CA ILE A 305 -6.46 -2.30 -30.56
C ILE A 305 -7.33 -2.27 -31.83
N ASP A 306 -7.15 -1.20 -32.63
CA ASP A 306 -7.77 -0.93 -33.93
C ASP A 306 -8.40 -2.17 -34.58
N GLY A 307 -9.71 -2.33 -34.38
CA GLY A 307 -10.59 -3.20 -35.18
C GLY A 307 -10.27 -4.69 -35.24
N LYS A 308 -9.54 -5.27 -34.27
CA LYS A 308 -9.22 -6.72 -34.27
C LYS A 308 -9.62 -7.49 -33.02
N ALA A 309 -9.97 -6.84 -31.93
CA ALA A 309 -10.51 -7.48 -30.73
C ALA A 309 -12.00 -7.13 -30.59
N ASP A 310 -12.80 -7.51 -31.59
CA ASP A 310 -14.24 -7.61 -31.39
C ASP A 310 -14.51 -8.69 -30.31
N THR A 311 -15.64 -8.62 -29.62
CA THR A 311 -16.02 -9.54 -28.52
C THR A 311 -15.93 -11.03 -28.90
N ASP A 312 -16.00 -11.33 -30.20
CA ASP A 312 -15.88 -12.67 -30.79
C ASP A 312 -14.43 -13.20 -30.91
N SER A 313 -13.41 -12.37 -30.65
CA SER A 313 -12.01 -12.80 -30.72
C SER A 313 -11.30 -12.64 -29.37
N ASN A 314 -10.87 -13.77 -28.81
CA ASN A 314 -10.06 -13.84 -27.60
C ASN A 314 -8.57 -13.92 -27.92
N LYS A 315 -8.16 -13.31 -29.04
CA LYS A 315 -6.81 -13.34 -29.58
C LYS A 315 -6.47 -12.00 -30.22
N VAL A 316 -5.24 -11.53 -30.02
CA VAL A 316 -4.66 -10.38 -30.71
C VAL A 316 -3.26 -10.71 -31.23
N THR A 317 -2.92 -10.12 -32.37
CA THR A 317 -1.54 -10.09 -32.88
C THR A 317 -1.00 -8.69 -32.76
N ILE A 318 0.12 -8.53 -32.05
CA ILE A 318 0.84 -7.26 -31.87
C ILE A 318 2.09 -7.31 -32.73
N TYR A 319 2.39 -6.23 -33.44
CA TYR A 319 3.63 -6.05 -34.17
C TYR A 319 4.57 -5.10 -33.44
N ARG A 320 5.87 -5.36 -33.50
CA ARG A 320 6.91 -4.57 -32.83
C ARG A 320 6.83 -3.07 -33.16
N GLU A 321 6.58 -2.75 -34.42
CA GLU A 321 6.49 -1.37 -34.92
C GLU A 321 5.37 -0.57 -34.25
N GLN A 322 4.30 -1.25 -33.79
CA GLN A 322 3.19 -0.62 -33.09
C GLN A 322 3.56 -0.22 -31.66
N LEU A 323 4.52 -0.93 -31.04
CA LEU A 323 4.92 -0.66 -29.66
C LEU A 323 5.79 0.59 -29.56
N GLY A 324 6.73 0.80 -30.48
CA GLY A 324 7.72 1.87 -30.45
C GLY A 324 7.15 3.27 -30.10
N PRO A 325 6.13 3.77 -30.83
CA PRO A 325 5.54 5.09 -30.58
C PRO A 325 4.91 5.27 -29.20
N HIS A 326 4.36 4.20 -28.61
CA HIS A 326 3.67 4.28 -27.32
C HIS A 326 4.61 4.52 -26.13
N PHE A 327 5.89 4.23 -26.28
CA PHE A 327 6.89 4.48 -25.23
C PHE A 327 7.76 5.71 -25.50
N MET A 328 7.52 6.42 -26.61
CA MET A 328 8.20 7.69 -26.87
C MET A 328 7.72 8.75 -25.85
N GLY A 329 8.64 9.23 -25.02
CA GLY A 329 8.36 10.24 -23.99
C GLY A 329 8.51 9.76 -22.54
N PHE A 330 8.75 8.46 -22.31
CA PHE A 330 9.10 7.97 -20.98
C PHE A 330 10.55 8.25 -20.64
N LEU A 331 10.76 9.10 -19.64
CA LEU A 331 12.07 9.30 -19.01
C LEU A 331 12.07 8.64 -17.63
N SER A 332 12.97 7.69 -17.41
CA SER A 332 13.29 7.12 -16.12
C SER A 332 14.73 7.48 -15.78
N PHE A 333 15.01 7.71 -14.50
CA PHE A 333 16.34 8.06 -14.01
C PHE A 333 16.73 7.17 -12.83
N TYR A 334 18.03 6.91 -12.66
CA TYR A 334 18.58 6.26 -11.47
C TYR A 334 18.57 7.19 -10.24
N ASP A 335 18.74 8.48 -10.49
CA ASP A 335 18.74 9.60 -9.53
C ASP A 335 18.28 10.87 -10.27
N ASP A 336 18.26 12.03 -9.62
CA ASP A 336 17.70 13.27 -10.19
C ASP A 336 18.31 13.70 -11.54
N ASP A 337 19.53 13.25 -11.86
CA ASP A 337 20.28 13.71 -13.05
C ASP A 337 20.68 12.58 -14.02
N THR A 338 20.55 11.31 -13.63
CA THR A 338 21.10 10.19 -14.41
C THR A 338 20.01 9.36 -15.07
N PRO A 339 19.71 9.54 -16.38
CA PRO A 339 18.69 8.75 -17.05
C PRO A 339 19.08 7.27 -17.07
N THR A 340 18.08 6.41 -16.96
CA THR A 340 18.29 4.97 -17.06
C THR A 340 18.67 4.59 -18.49
N PRO A 341 19.41 3.48 -18.68
CA PRO A 341 19.81 3.00 -19.99
C PRO A 341 18.60 2.70 -20.87
N GLU A 342 17.53 2.16 -20.29
CA GLU A 342 16.27 1.86 -20.97
C GLU A 342 15.59 3.14 -21.49
N THR A 343 15.82 4.27 -20.84
CA THR A 343 15.34 5.59 -21.31
C THR A 343 16.11 6.09 -22.52
N LEU A 344 17.44 5.87 -22.54
CA LEU A 344 18.31 6.31 -23.62
C LEU A 344 18.27 5.38 -24.84
N LEU A 345 18.14 4.08 -24.57
CA LEU A 345 18.13 3.03 -25.58
C LEU A 345 16.70 2.69 -26.01
N GLY A 346 15.67 3.07 -25.26
CA GLY A 346 14.29 2.64 -25.51
C GLY A 346 14.20 1.12 -25.59
N PHE A 347 13.82 0.62 -26.78
CA PHE A 347 13.77 -0.80 -27.11
C PHE A 347 15.10 -1.43 -27.52
N TYR A 348 16.14 -0.60 -27.68
CA TYR A 348 17.40 -1.03 -28.25
C TYR A 348 18.23 -1.87 -27.28
N GLY A 349 18.51 -3.11 -27.68
CA GLY A 349 19.37 -4.03 -26.94
C GLY A 349 18.68 -4.95 -25.92
N GLY A 350 17.37 -5.21 -26.04
CA GLY A 350 16.68 -6.30 -25.30
C GLY A 350 15.76 -5.81 -24.17
N ALA A 351 14.78 -4.96 -24.47
CA ALA A 351 13.85 -4.44 -23.46
C ALA A 351 12.87 -5.51 -22.98
N LYS A 352 12.63 -5.58 -21.67
CA LYS A 352 11.59 -6.45 -21.08
C LYS A 352 10.26 -5.71 -21.08
N VAL A 353 9.32 -6.18 -21.88
CA VAL A 353 7.99 -5.59 -22.03
C VAL A 353 6.99 -6.46 -21.29
N LEU A 354 6.43 -5.90 -20.22
CA LEU A 354 5.26 -6.45 -19.55
C LEU A 354 4.03 -6.36 -20.47
N TYR A 355 3.16 -7.36 -20.39
CA TYR A 355 1.87 -7.31 -21.05
C TYR A 355 0.75 -7.93 -20.21
N GLY A 356 -0.50 -7.51 -20.49
CA GLY A 356 -1.71 -8.04 -19.90
C GLY A 356 -2.96 -7.67 -20.67
N ILE A 357 -4.06 -8.37 -20.40
CA ILE A 357 -5.38 -8.13 -20.96
C ILE A 357 -6.29 -7.61 -19.86
N GLU A 358 -6.98 -6.51 -20.14
CA GLU A 358 -8.05 -5.97 -19.29
C GLU A 358 -9.39 -6.17 -20.03
N ALA A 359 -10.45 -6.54 -19.32
CA ALA A 359 -11.79 -6.76 -19.86
C ALA A 359 -12.74 -5.68 -19.34
N TYR A 360 -13.60 -5.17 -20.20
CA TYR A 360 -14.51 -4.06 -19.90
C TYR A 360 -15.95 -4.39 -20.24
N ASP A 361 -16.89 -3.92 -19.42
CA ASP A 361 -18.32 -3.97 -19.72
C ASP A 361 -18.75 -2.89 -20.74
N GLU A 362 -20.04 -2.85 -21.09
CA GLU A 362 -20.61 -1.89 -22.05
C GLU A 362 -20.46 -0.42 -21.60
N ASP A 363 -20.41 -0.18 -20.29
CA ASP A 363 -20.24 1.14 -19.69
C ASP A 363 -18.76 1.55 -19.60
N GLY A 364 -17.84 0.64 -19.96
CA GLY A 364 -16.39 0.86 -19.92
C GLY A 364 -15.77 0.64 -18.54
N ASN A 365 -16.47 -0.01 -17.60
CA ASN A 365 -15.92 -0.38 -16.30
C ASN A 365 -15.02 -1.61 -16.44
N LEU A 366 -13.93 -1.63 -15.67
CA LEU A 366 -13.02 -2.78 -15.63
C LEU A 366 -13.67 -3.95 -14.88
N ILE A 367 -13.89 -5.07 -15.57
CA ILE A 367 -14.52 -6.28 -15.01
C ILE A 367 -13.57 -7.47 -14.90
N GLY A 368 -12.35 -7.35 -15.43
CA GLY A 368 -11.33 -8.38 -15.35
C GLY A 368 -9.97 -7.90 -15.78
N SER A 369 -8.91 -8.54 -15.27
CA SER A 369 -7.54 -8.27 -15.69
C SER A 369 -6.68 -9.53 -15.59
N SER A 370 -5.76 -9.73 -16.53
CA SER A 370 -4.78 -10.81 -16.51
C SER A 370 -3.53 -10.47 -15.67
N MET A 371 -3.50 -9.28 -15.08
CA MET A 371 -2.39 -8.76 -14.28
C MET A 371 -2.73 -8.87 -12.78
N PRO A 372 -2.29 -9.95 -12.11
CA PRO A 372 -2.51 -10.09 -10.69
C PRO A 372 -1.66 -9.09 -9.89
N VAL A 373 -2.20 -8.67 -8.74
CA VAL A 373 -1.58 -7.73 -7.79
C VAL A 373 -0.32 -8.33 -7.18
N ILE A 374 -0.33 -9.64 -6.91
CA ILE A 374 0.79 -10.39 -6.31
C ILE A 374 1.01 -11.68 -7.11
N LYS A 375 2.26 -11.93 -7.55
CA LYS A 375 2.70 -13.16 -8.23
C LYS A 375 3.70 -13.93 -7.38
N SER A 376 3.73 -15.27 -7.53
CA SER A 376 4.76 -16.14 -6.92
C SER A 376 6.09 -16.09 -7.65
N GLU A 377 6.09 -15.75 -8.94
CA GLU A 377 7.31 -15.66 -9.72
C GLU A 377 7.95 -14.27 -9.61
N LYS A 378 9.30 -14.26 -9.62
CA LYS A 378 10.16 -13.09 -9.40
C LYS A 378 9.91 -11.91 -10.36
N TYR A 379 9.17 -12.10 -11.45
CA TYR A 379 8.83 -11.05 -12.41
C TYR A 379 7.42 -11.26 -13.00
N PRO A 380 6.70 -10.18 -13.32
CA PRO A 380 5.44 -10.27 -14.05
C PRO A 380 5.65 -10.70 -15.51
N ARG A 381 4.71 -11.48 -16.08
CA ARG A 381 4.60 -11.82 -17.52
C ARG A 381 5.21 -10.74 -18.42
N TYR A 382 6.28 -11.09 -19.12
CA TYR A 382 6.99 -10.20 -20.03
C TYR A 382 7.47 -10.94 -21.27
N PHE A 383 7.75 -10.19 -22.33
CA PHE A 383 8.58 -10.65 -23.44
C PHE A 383 9.82 -9.77 -23.58
N VAL A 384 10.88 -10.32 -24.16
CA VAL A 384 12.10 -9.56 -24.48
C VAL A 384 12.03 -9.08 -25.92
N LEU A 385 12.01 -7.77 -26.13
CA LEU A 385 12.04 -7.18 -27.47
C LEU A 385 13.50 -6.94 -27.88
N ILE A 386 14.01 -7.79 -28.76
CA ILE A 386 15.39 -7.71 -29.28
C ILE A 386 15.39 -6.90 -30.57
N SER A 387 15.87 -5.65 -30.52
CA SER A 387 16.20 -4.89 -31.74
C SER A 387 17.68 -5.02 -32.11
N GLN A 388 18.06 -4.57 -33.30
CA GLN A 388 19.45 -4.54 -33.74
C GLN A 388 20.29 -3.68 -32.80
N GLU A 389 21.28 -4.28 -32.15
CA GLU A 389 22.20 -3.55 -31.27
C GLU A 389 23.15 -2.67 -32.09
N LEU A 390 23.02 -1.35 -31.94
CA LEU A 390 23.90 -0.36 -32.53
C LEU A 390 25.20 -0.25 -31.73
N GLU A 391 26.25 0.27 -32.35
CA GLU A 391 27.54 0.48 -31.66
C GLU A 391 27.41 1.47 -30.49
N GLY A 392 26.50 2.45 -30.60
CA GLY A 392 26.15 3.36 -29.50
C GLY A 392 25.58 2.62 -28.28
N ASP A 393 24.74 1.60 -28.51
CA ASP A 393 24.10 0.82 -27.45
C ASP A 393 25.14 0.03 -26.65
N LYS A 394 26.11 -0.56 -27.36
CA LYS A 394 27.25 -1.27 -26.73
C LYS A 394 28.09 -0.34 -25.86
N LEU A 395 28.32 0.89 -26.32
CA LEU A 395 29.10 1.89 -25.58
C LEU A 395 28.36 2.32 -24.30
N ILE A 396 27.05 2.55 -24.37
CA ILE A 396 26.21 2.88 -23.21
C ILE A 396 26.25 1.72 -22.21
N LYS A 397 25.93 0.49 -22.63
CA LYS A 397 25.95 -0.73 -21.77
C LYS A 397 27.32 -0.94 -21.09
N LYS A 398 28.42 -0.73 -21.82
CA LYS A 398 29.79 -0.86 -21.29
C LYS A 398 30.12 0.20 -20.25
N LYS A 399 29.60 1.44 -20.38
CA LYS A 399 29.79 2.51 -19.40
C LYS A 399 29.04 2.21 -18.10
N ILE A 400 27.82 1.68 -18.19
CA ILE A 400 26.97 1.32 -17.03
C ILE A 400 27.54 0.12 -16.25
N SER A 401 28.03 -0.91 -16.96
CA SER A 401 28.69 -2.05 -16.31
C SER A 401 29.92 -1.61 -15.49
N ARG A 402 30.67 -0.62 -15.99
CA ARG A 402 31.82 -0.05 -15.27
C ARG A 402 31.42 0.80 -14.07
N SER A 403 30.34 1.57 -14.12
CA SER A 403 29.88 2.36 -12.97
C SER A 403 29.34 1.47 -11.84
N LYS A 404 28.57 0.42 -12.15
CA LYS A 404 28.14 -0.57 -11.14
C LYS A 404 29.32 -1.34 -10.51
N GLY A 405 30.36 -1.63 -11.31
CA GLY A 405 31.59 -2.26 -10.81
C GLY A 405 32.47 -1.38 -9.92
N LEU A 406 32.32 -0.05 -9.98
CA LEU A 406 33.02 0.87 -9.08
C LEU A 406 32.34 0.97 -7.70
N VAL A 407 31.00 0.88 -7.65
CA VAL A 407 30.24 0.93 -6.39
C VAL A 407 30.53 -0.30 -5.51
N PHE A 408 30.76 -1.47 -6.11
CA PHE A 408 31.15 -2.69 -5.38
C PHE A 408 32.64 -2.81 -5.03
N ARG A 409 33.45 -1.77 -5.29
CA ARG A 409 34.90 -1.74 -4.98
C ARG A 409 35.31 -0.70 -3.94
N LEU A 410 34.36 -0.16 -3.20
CA LEU A 410 34.63 0.57 -1.96
C LEU A 410 34.05 -0.22 -0.78
N SER A 411 34.80 -1.24 -0.37
CA SER A 411 34.72 -1.90 0.95
C SER A 411 36.13 -2.09 1.46
#